data_AF-A0A7J7QJJ3-F1
#
_entry.id   AF-A0A7J7QJJ3-F1
#
_cell.length_a   1.000
_cell.length_b   1.000
_cell.length_c   1.000
_cell.angle_alpha   90.00
_cell.angle_beta   90.00
_cell.angle_gamma   90.00
#
_symmetry.space_group_name_H-M   'P 1'
#
loop_
_entity.id
_entity.type
_entity.pdbx_description
1 polymer ?
#
loop_
_entity_poly.entity_id
_entity_poly.type
_entity_poly.pdbx_seq_one_letter_code
_entity_poly.pdbx_strand_id
1 'polypeptide(L)'
;MKLMQMYKDLGDFEGQPYLKFHNPRTFEDMDKPIPNFKKFGLKSGEVPKFFDNVLAKRAGEAVSLKGMWWDARRDAAMEGIKEKEFKPFAKLPVPDWQLGKPVELAAVTSVADSYFKALEPARKLRTPALPAQVSEQLTQLGRSMGNDGADLKAMLEKAVSQRSYVESDGKAVPGFSFMSASEAAAKVADRRRQVHGRWLKLWAKRILAMPEQALVPLKERDALLASRHEDVSDKYNSLLDLVSRGPQPYGERLAGVAAMDSFFLRRGKEEVKAMFPVSEQESEAVGLASKLEDKGWALESLLGPTLSPEGSSNRLKSEEARAVTEHLYTPDRYMYAEGMKLAKKYEEEEAELAAKLKELTGSADGLLAAQRSPATPLQRMASHAQEVAAQVASLKQARKDAAGHAYLEYVLDRQLKFVSDPTNTCFEELELPELIKERFDIEMAELDAEEAKLAEAEEEEAWLLTLQQQSRHIGQHIEFDLPQAAYAHMDPILYKKLDWELTHGMDLLHHEAFQAADCEQGEYVKDQMGLENLSHHFLPLLRYRRQKYARSSATTRRS
;
A
#
# COMPACT_ATOMS: atom_id res chain seq x y z
N MET A 1 31.10 14.02 -17.80
CA MET A 1 31.83 14.07 -16.51
C MET A 1 31.70 15.41 -15.81
N LYS A 2 32.17 16.56 -16.37
CA LYS A 2 32.04 17.89 -15.74
C LYS A 2 30.62 18.23 -15.27
N LEU A 3 29.62 18.01 -16.13
CA LEU A 3 28.22 18.24 -15.79
C LEU A 3 27.72 17.36 -14.63
N MET A 4 28.07 16.07 -14.63
CA MET A 4 27.69 15.13 -13.56
C MET A 4 28.37 15.47 -12.24
N GLN A 5 29.65 15.86 -12.28
CA GLN A 5 30.36 16.35 -11.10
C GLN A 5 29.70 17.62 -10.56
N MET A 6 29.32 18.56 -11.44
CA MET A 6 28.63 19.78 -11.00
C MET A 6 27.25 19.49 -10.39
N TYR A 7 26.46 18.57 -10.97
CA TYR A 7 25.20 18.15 -10.35
C TYR A 7 25.40 17.59 -8.94
N LYS A 8 26.41 16.73 -8.78
CA LYS A 8 26.77 16.18 -7.47
C LYS A 8 27.18 17.30 -6.51
N ASP A 9 28.07 18.19 -6.93
CA ASP A 9 28.59 19.27 -6.08
C ASP A 9 27.46 20.22 -5.64
N LEU A 10 26.53 20.55 -6.54
CA LEU A 10 25.36 21.37 -6.22
C LEU A 10 24.42 20.67 -5.22
N GLY A 11 24.19 19.36 -5.40
CA GLY A 11 23.37 18.57 -4.48
C GLY A 11 24.00 18.44 -3.10
N ASP A 12 25.30 18.12 -3.05
CA ASP A 12 26.07 17.97 -1.83
C ASP A 12 26.18 19.32 -1.07
N PHE A 13 26.36 20.44 -1.78
CA PHE A 13 26.41 21.77 -1.17
C PHE A 13 25.10 22.16 -0.50
N GLU A 14 23.97 21.83 -1.12
CA GLU A 14 22.64 22.14 -0.59
C GLU A 14 22.13 21.09 0.41
N GLY A 15 22.90 20.01 0.66
CA GLY A 15 22.49 18.90 1.53
C GLY A 15 21.21 18.21 1.04
N GLN A 16 21.04 18.11 -0.28
CA GLN A 16 19.80 17.62 -0.89
C GLN A 16 19.67 16.09 -0.82
N PRO A 17 18.48 15.55 -0.49
CA PRO A 17 18.23 14.12 -0.60
C PRO A 17 18.30 13.64 -2.06
N TYR A 18 18.76 12.40 -2.27
CA TYR A 18 19.00 11.81 -3.59
C TYR A 18 17.72 11.58 -4.39
N LEU A 19 16.65 11.09 -3.78
CA LEU A 19 15.41 10.68 -4.45
C LEU A 19 14.32 11.76 -4.43
N LYS A 20 14.41 12.75 -3.53
CA LYS A 20 13.38 13.78 -3.37
C LYS A 20 12.99 14.45 -4.69
N PHE A 21 13.97 14.84 -5.50
CA PHE A 21 13.74 15.56 -6.77
C PHE A 21 13.53 14.62 -7.97
N HIS A 22 13.68 13.31 -7.77
CA HIS A 22 13.30 12.30 -8.74
C HIS A 22 11.86 11.81 -8.52
N ASN A 23 11.34 11.86 -7.30
CA ASN A 23 9.97 11.53 -6.97
C ASN A 23 9.02 12.69 -7.38
N PRO A 24 8.12 12.52 -8.36
CA PRO A 24 7.21 13.59 -8.77
C PRO A 24 6.19 13.98 -7.70
N ARG A 25 5.89 13.12 -6.71
CA ARG A 25 4.95 13.45 -5.63
C ARG A 25 5.43 14.59 -4.73
N THR A 26 6.74 14.85 -4.66
CA THR A 26 7.28 15.97 -3.88
C THR A 26 7.01 17.34 -4.51
N PHE A 27 6.63 17.35 -5.80
CA PHE A 27 6.22 18.53 -6.55
C PHE A 27 4.70 18.67 -6.63
N GLU A 28 3.95 17.70 -6.11
CA GLU A 28 2.50 17.79 -6.09
C GLU A 28 2.04 18.76 -4.98
N ASP A 29 1.23 19.74 -5.37
CA ASP A 29 0.61 20.68 -4.44
C ASP A 29 -0.59 20.01 -3.74
N MET A 30 -0.36 19.55 -2.51
CA MET A 30 -1.38 18.91 -1.68
C MET A 30 -2.41 19.90 -1.13
N ASP A 31 -2.11 21.20 -1.11
CA ASP A 31 -3.00 22.26 -0.63
C ASP A 31 -3.91 22.80 -1.73
N LYS A 32 -3.71 22.38 -2.98
CA LYS A 32 -4.51 22.81 -4.12
C LYS A 32 -5.99 22.45 -3.89
N PRO A 33 -6.93 23.41 -4.09
CA PRO A 33 -8.35 23.14 -3.91
C PRO A 33 -8.83 21.97 -4.75
N ILE A 34 -9.41 20.96 -4.09
CA ILE A 34 -9.96 19.77 -4.75
C ILE A 34 -11.36 20.11 -5.29
N PRO A 35 -11.59 20.05 -6.62
CA PRO A 35 -12.91 20.32 -7.18
C PRO A 35 -13.96 19.33 -6.66
N ASN A 36 -15.06 19.84 -6.11
CA ASN A 36 -16.16 19.00 -5.62
C ASN A 36 -17.06 18.58 -6.79
N PHE A 37 -17.07 17.28 -7.12
CA PHE A 37 -17.83 16.71 -8.23
C PHE A 37 -19.33 17.07 -8.19
N LYS A 38 -19.92 17.25 -6.99
CA LYS A 38 -21.33 17.61 -6.81
C LYS A 38 -21.73 18.94 -7.46
N LYS A 39 -20.77 19.80 -7.79
CA LYS A 39 -21.00 21.10 -8.43
C LYS A 39 -21.00 21.07 -9.96
N PHE A 40 -20.76 19.91 -10.58
CA PHE A 40 -20.53 19.81 -12.02
C PHE A 40 -21.71 19.23 -12.82
N GLY A 41 -22.82 18.85 -12.15
CA GLY A 41 -24.01 18.32 -12.84
C GLY A 41 -23.78 16.98 -13.55
N LEU A 42 -22.84 16.18 -13.05
CA LEU A 42 -22.48 14.86 -13.56
C LEU A 42 -23.57 13.83 -13.28
N LYS A 43 -23.86 12.98 -14.26
CA LYS A 43 -24.73 11.80 -14.14
C LYS A 43 -23.98 10.57 -13.61
N SER A 44 -24.72 9.50 -13.29
CA SER A 44 -24.11 8.19 -13.02
C SER A 44 -23.23 7.73 -14.19
N GLY A 45 -22.08 7.13 -13.87
CA GLY A 45 -21.06 6.70 -14.83
C GLY A 45 -20.10 7.81 -15.27
N GLU A 46 -20.42 9.09 -15.03
CA GLU A 46 -19.55 10.23 -15.37
C GLU A 46 -18.60 10.60 -14.22
N VAL A 47 -18.97 10.31 -12.97
CA VAL A 47 -18.16 10.60 -11.77
C VAL A 47 -16.78 9.92 -11.79
N PRO A 48 -16.63 8.64 -12.16
CA PRO A 48 -15.30 8.02 -12.27
C PRO A 48 -14.38 8.73 -13.26
N LYS A 49 -14.91 9.14 -14.43
CA LYS A 49 -14.15 9.88 -15.45
C LYS A 49 -13.74 11.27 -14.96
N PHE A 50 -14.59 11.92 -14.17
CA PHE A 50 -14.25 13.17 -13.52
C PHE A 50 -13.08 13.00 -12.54
N PHE A 51 -13.10 11.97 -11.69
CA PHE A 51 -11.98 11.67 -10.79
C PHE A 51 -10.70 11.37 -11.55
N ASP A 52 -10.77 10.56 -12.59
CA ASP A 52 -9.62 10.22 -13.43
C ASP A 52 -9.01 11.47 -14.09
N ASN A 53 -9.84 12.39 -14.60
CA ASN A 53 -9.37 13.66 -15.17
C ASN A 53 -8.69 14.56 -14.13
N VAL A 54 -9.25 14.65 -12.91
CA VAL A 54 -8.66 15.44 -11.82
C VAL A 54 -7.31 14.86 -11.39
N LEU A 55 -7.23 13.53 -11.22
CA LEU A 55 -5.99 12.84 -10.86
C LEU A 55 -4.92 12.98 -11.94
N ALA A 56 -5.26 12.69 -13.20
CA ALA A 56 -4.33 12.78 -14.32
C ALA A 56 -3.81 14.21 -14.52
N LYS A 57 -4.66 15.23 -14.34
CA LYS A 57 -4.25 16.63 -14.43
C LYS A 57 -3.27 17.00 -13.31
N ARG A 58 -3.56 16.65 -12.06
CA ARG A 58 -2.67 16.91 -10.91
C ARG A 58 -1.32 16.22 -11.07
N ALA A 59 -1.33 14.94 -11.45
CA ALA A 59 -0.11 14.19 -11.72
C ALA A 59 0.70 14.82 -12.87
N GLY A 60 0.02 15.23 -13.95
CA GLY A 60 0.66 15.92 -15.08
C GLY A 60 1.30 17.26 -14.70
N GLU A 61 0.62 18.06 -13.87
CA GLU A 61 1.17 19.31 -13.32
C GLU A 61 2.41 19.05 -12.45
N ALA A 62 2.38 18.05 -11.56
CA ALA A 62 3.53 17.68 -10.71
C ALA A 62 4.73 17.21 -11.55
N VAL A 63 4.50 16.40 -12.58
CA VAL A 63 5.55 15.98 -13.52
C VAL A 63 6.11 17.16 -14.31
N SER A 64 5.27 18.10 -14.74
CA SER A 64 5.72 19.32 -15.42
C SER A 64 6.57 20.20 -14.51
N LEU A 65 6.17 20.36 -13.24
CA LEU A 65 6.94 21.13 -12.24
C LEU A 65 8.29 20.48 -11.96
N LYS A 66 8.34 19.15 -11.85
CA LYS A 66 9.59 18.39 -11.79
C LYS A 66 10.46 18.68 -13.02
N GLY A 67 9.89 18.69 -14.22
CA GLY A 67 10.59 19.02 -15.46
C GLY A 67 11.22 20.40 -15.43
N MET A 68 10.43 21.42 -15.07
CA MET A 68 10.90 22.81 -14.92
C MET A 68 12.04 22.93 -13.90
N TRP A 69 11.93 22.21 -12.78
CA TRP A 69 12.98 22.18 -11.76
C TRP A 69 14.29 21.58 -12.31
N TRP A 70 14.22 20.47 -13.04
CA TRP A 70 15.39 19.85 -13.66
C TRP A 70 16.00 20.68 -14.78
N ASP A 71 15.19 21.41 -15.55
CA ASP A 71 15.69 22.37 -16.55
C ASP A 71 16.47 23.50 -15.88
N ALA A 72 15.91 24.12 -14.84
CA ALA A 72 16.62 25.15 -14.06
C ALA A 72 17.90 24.59 -13.41
N ARG A 73 17.86 23.36 -12.90
CA ARG A 73 19.01 22.68 -12.30
C ARG A 73 20.10 22.42 -13.34
N ARG A 74 19.74 22.02 -14.56
CA ARG A 74 20.66 21.84 -15.68
C ARG A 74 21.33 23.16 -16.03
N ASP A 75 20.57 24.23 -16.14
CA ASP A 75 21.09 25.54 -16.54
C ASP A 75 22.05 26.08 -15.46
N ALA A 76 21.69 25.96 -14.18
CA ALA A 76 22.58 26.29 -13.06
C ALA A 76 23.87 25.47 -13.06
N ALA A 77 23.79 24.16 -13.34
CA ALA A 77 24.98 23.32 -13.46
C ALA A 77 25.85 23.72 -14.67
N MET A 78 25.24 24.10 -15.79
CA MET A 78 25.97 24.57 -16.98
C MET A 78 26.68 25.91 -16.74
N GLU A 79 26.09 26.85 -16.01
CA GLU A 79 26.76 28.08 -15.59
C GLU A 79 27.89 27.79 -14.60
N GLY A 80 27.64 26.97 -13.58
CA GLY A 80 28.67 26.57 -12.62
C GLY A 80 29.88 25.89 -13.27
N ILE A 81 29.70 25.18 -14.40
CA ILE A 81 30.82 24.59 -15.14
C ILE A 81 31.75 25.65 -15.73
N LYS A 82 31.21 26.82 -16.13
CA LYS A 82 32.01 27.90 -16.71
C LYS A 82 32.85 28.60 -15.65
N GLU A 83 32.33 28.71 -14.43
CA GLU A 83 32.97 29.41 -13.32
C GLU A 83 33.94 28.51 -12.53
N LYS A 84 33.68 27.21 -12.48
CA LYS A 84 34.47 26.25 -11.69
C LYS A 84 35.68 25.73 -12.45
N GLU A 85 36.83 25.84 -11.83
CA GLU A 85 38.02 25.12 -12.26
C GLU A 85 37.94 23.65 -11.82
N PHE A 86 37.80 22.74 -12.79
CA PHE A 86 37.74 21.31 -12.50
C PHE A 86 39.15 20.74 -12.41
N LYS A 87 39.40 19.95 -11.36
CA LYS A 87 40.57 19.07 -11.35
C LYS A 87 40.51 18.15 -12.58
N PRO A 88 41.65 17.91 -13.26
CA PRO A 88 41.68 17.02 -14.40
C PRO A 88 41.20 15.63 -13.98
N PHE A 89 40.23 15.09 -14.74
CA PHE A 89 39.78 13.72 -14.53
C PHE A 89 40.95 12.77 -14.76
N ALA A 90 41.05 11.73 -13.92
CA ALA A 90 42.03 10.68 -14.11
C ALA A 90 41.88 10.08 -15.52
N LYS A 91 42.98 9.91 -16.24
CA LYS A 91 42.97 9.26 -17.56
C LYS A 91 42.65 7.78 -17.39
N LEU A 92 42.00 7.19 -18.38
CA LEU A 92 41.78 5.75 -18.43
C LEU A 92 43.16 5.05 -18.36
N PRO A 93 43.37 4.09 -17.44
CA PRO A 93 44.62 3.37 -17.35
C PRO A 93 44.78 2.49 -18.60
N VAL A 94 45.73 2.87 -19.45
CA VAL A 94 46.13 2.11 -20.64
C VAL A 94 47.63 1.85 -20.54
N PRO A 95 48.12 0.71 -21.07
CA PRO A 95 49.55 0.44 -21.03
C PRO A 95 50.28 1.49 -21.85
N ASP A 96 51.37 2.03 -21.30
CA ASP A 96 52.18 3.02 -21.99
C ASP A 96 52.83 2.39 -23.23
N TRP A 97 52.30 2.73 -24.40
CA TRP A 97 52.77 2.24 -25.68
C TRP A 97 53.42 3.37 -26.48
N GLN A 98 54.66 3.15 -26.91
CA GLN A 98 55.39 4.06 -27.78
C GLN A 98 55.58 3.39 -29.15
N LEU A 99 55.37 4.16 -30.22
CA LEU A 99 55.56 3.68 -31.59
C LEU A 99 56.98 3.07 -31.75
N GLY A 100 57.05 1.83 -32.23
CA GLY A 100 58.32 1.12 -32.43
C GLY A 100 58.91 0.43 -31.19
N LYS A 101 58.29 0.54 -30.01
CA LYS A 101 58.67 -0.24 -28.80
C LYS A 101 57.60 -1.27 -28.45
N PRO A 102 57.98 -2.51 -28.08
CA PRO A 102 57.03 -3.48 -27.56
C PRO A 102 56.52 -3.04 -26.17
N VAL A 103 55.26 -3.33 -25.86
CA VAL A 103 54.70 -3.10 -24.52
C VAL A 103 55.19 -4.21 -23.60
N GLU A 104 55.80 -3.84 -22.48
CA GLU A 104 56.26 -4.80 -21.49
C GLU A 104 55.09 -5.43 -20.72
N LEU A 105 55.20 -6.71 -20.40
CA LEU A 105 54.19 -7.44 -19.63
C LEU A 105 53.86 -6.73 -18.30
N ALA A 106 54.87 -6.17 -17.63
CA ALA A 106 54.71 -5.42 -16.38
C ALA A 106 53.79 -4.20 -16.51
N ALA A 107 53.82 -3.51 -17.67
CA ALA A 107 52.95 -2.38 -17.94
C ALA A 107 51.49 -2.82 -18.11
N VAL A 108 51.25 -3.96 -18.78
CA VAL A 108 49.90 -4.49 -18.99
C VAL A 108 49.32 -5.07 -17.69
N THR A 109 50.13 -5.76 -16.88
CA THR A 109 49.69 -6.30 -15.59
C THR A 109 49.38 -5.21 -14.56
N SER A 110 50.12 -4.11 -14.56
CA SER A 110 49.83 -2.93 -13.72
C SER A 110 48.50 -2.27 -14.08
N VAL A 111 48.16 -2.21 -15.37
CA VAL A 111 46.86 -1.72 -15.84
C VAL A 111 45.74 -2.67 -15.42
N ALA A 112 45.94 -3.99 -15.53
CA ALA A 112 44.99 -4.98 -15.04
C ALA A 112 44.73 -4.83 -13.53
N ASP A 113 45.77 -4.62 -12.72
CA ASP A 113 45.63 -4.36 -11.27
C ASP A 113 44.80 -3.10 -11.00
N SER A 114 44.93 -2.06 -11.83
CA SER A 114 44.14 -0.84 -11.71
C SER A 114 42.65 -1.07 -12.00
N TYR A 115 42.33 -1.94 -12.96
CA TYR A 115 40.94 -2.33 -13.23
C TYR A 115 40.34 -3.16 -12.09
N PHE A 116 41.06 -4.14 -11.55
CA PHE A 116 40.58 -4.92 -10.40
C PHE A 116 40.40 -4.05 -9.16
N LYS A 117 41.30 -3.09 -8.92
CA LYS A 117 41.16 -2.12 -7.83
C LYS A 117 39.91 -1.23 -8.00
N ALA A 118 39.51 -0.90 -9.23
CA ALA A 118 38.30 -0.14 -9.50
C ALA A 118 37.00 -0.94 -9.30
N LEU A 119 37.07 -2.28 -9.35
CA LEU A 119 35.95 -3.17 -9.05
C LEU A 119 35.73 -3.35 -7.54
N GLU A 120 36.73 -3.03 -6.72
CA GLU A 120 36.58 -3.10 -5.27
C GLU A 120 35.58 -2.02 -4.81
N PRO A 121 34.54 -2.39 -4.05
CA PRO A 121 33.57 -1.42 -3.54
C PRO A 121 34.27 -0.44 -2.59
N ALA A 122 33.87 0.83 -2.66
CA ALA A 122 34.50 1.91 -1.89
C ALA A 122 34.36 1.72 -0.38
N ARG A 123 33.33 0.97 0.04
CA ARG A 123 33.08 0.55 1.42
C ARG A 123 32.75 -0.95 1.44
N LYS A 124 33.52 -1.72 2.19
CA LYS A 124 33.39 -3.17 2.31
C LYS A 124 32.83 -3.55 3.67
N LEU A 125 32.01 -4.60 3.70
CA LEU A 125 31.66 -5.27 4.96
C LEU A 125 32.73 -6.30 5.27
N ARG A 126 33.45 -6.10 6.38
CA ARG A 126 34.44 -7.06 6.84
C ARG A 126 33.84 -7.91 7.96
N THR A 127 33.69 -9.18 7.66
CA THR A 127 33.42 -10.21 8.67
C THR A 127 34.76 -10.68 9.24
N PRO A 128 34.96 -10.65 10.57
CA PRO A 128 36.17 -11.22 11.14
C PRO A 128 36.16 -12.73 10.87
N ALA A 129 37.17 -13.22 10.14
CA ALA A 129 37.33 -14.65 9.93
C ALA A 129 37.89 -15.30 11.20
N LEU A 130 37.39 -16.48 11.55
CA LEU A 130 38.01 -17.29 12.58
C LEU A 130 39.35 -17.82 12.06
N PRO A 131 40.48 -17.58 12.76
CA PRO A 131 41.75 -18.16 12.39
C PRO A 131 41.64 -19.69 12.33
N ALA A 132 42.32 -20.32 11.35
CA ALA A 132 42.26 -21.77 11.15
C ALA A 132 42.59 -22.57 12.44
N GLN A 133 43.55 -22.08 13.23
CA GLN A 133 43.90 -22.66 14.53
C GLN A 133 42.73 -22.67 15.54
N VAL A 134 41.92 -21.61 15.58
CA VAL A 134 40.74 -21.54 16.48
C VAL A 134 39.64 -22.47 15.98
N SER A 135 39.44 -22.56 14.66
CA SER A 135 38.51 -23.52 14.07
C SER A 135 38.91 -24.97 14.40
N GLU A 136 40.20 -25.31 14.32
CA GLU A 136 40.70 -26.65 14.64
C GLU A 136 40.52 -26.99 16.12
N GLN A 137 40.83 -26.04 17.02
CA GLN A 137 40.64 -26.19 18.47
C GLN A 137 39.17 -26.40 18.85
N LEU A 138 38.22 -25.71 18.20
CA LEU A 138 36.79 -25.91 18.44
C LEU A 138 36.31 -27.28 17.97
N THR A 139 36.85 -27.75 16.85
CA THR A 139 36.53 -29.08 16.32
C THR A 139 37.08 -30.17 17.26
N GLN A 140 38.28 -29.97 17.82
CA GLN A 140 38.87 -30.85 18.83
C GLN A 140 38.10 -30.82 20.16
N LEU A 141 37.67 -29.64 20.61
CA LEU A 141 36.85 -29.47 21.82
C LEU A 141 35.49 -30.18 21.66
N GLY A 142 34.82 -30.01 20.52
CA GLY A 142 33.60 -30.73 20.20
C GLY A 142 33.77 -32.23 20.34
N ARG A 143 34.81 -32.78 19.68
CA ARG A 143 35.14 -34.21 19.74
C ARG A 143 35.41 -34.69 21.18
N SER A 144 36.04 -33.86 22.01
CA SER A 144 36.30 -34.18 23.42
C SER A 144 35.03 -34.22 24.29
N MET A 145 33.95 -33.57 23.85
CA MET A 145 32.64 -33.56 24.53
C MET A 145 31.65 -34.57 23.94
N GLY A 146 32.08 -35.42 22.99
CA GLY A 146 31.22 -36.44 22.36
C GLY A 146 30.29 -35.91 21.26
N ASN A 147 30.55 -34.72 20.71
CA ASN A 147 29.82 -34.13 19.58
C ASN A 147 30.79 -33.78 18.44
N ASP A 148 30.32 -33.58 17.21
CA ASP A 148 31.23 -33.27 16.08
C ASP A 148 31.81 -31.84 16.12
N GLY A 149 31.41 -31.00 17.09
CA GLY A 149 31.89 -29.63 17.26
C GLY A 149 31.40 -28.63 16.20
N ALA A 150 30.69 -29.12 15.18
CA ALA A 150 30.15 -28.32 14.08
C ALA A 150 29.20 -27.22 14.57
N ASP A 151 28.32 -27.51 15.52
CA ASP A 151 27.36 -26.54 16.05
C ASP A 151 28.04 -25.43 16.86
N LEU A 152 29.07 -25.76 17.64
CA LEU A 152 29.87 -24.79 18.40
C LEU A 152 30.63 -23.84 17.46
N LYS A 153 31.21 -24.41 16.39
CA LYS A 153 31.87 -23.63 15.34
C LYS A 153 30.86 -22.71 14.64
N ALA A 154 29.71 -23.22 14.22
CA ALA A 154 28.67 -22.44 13.55
C ALA A 154 28.11 -21.32 14.45
N MET A 155 27.92 -21.58 15.74
CA MET A 155 27.50 -20.55 16.71
C MET A 155 28.56 -19.46 16.87
N LEU A 156 29.84 -19.82 16.97
CA LEU A 156 30.92 -18.83 17.10
C LEU A 156 31.11 -18.03 15.80
N GLU A 157 31.04 -18.67 14.64
CA GLU A 157 31.05 -18.01 13.32
C GLU A 157 29.89 -17.01 13.21
N LYS A 158 28.70 -17.37 13.67
CA LYS A 158 27.55 -16.48 13.73
C LYS A 158 27.77 -15.30 14.70
N ALA A 159 28.31 -15.55 15.90
CA ALA A 159 28.56 -14.50 16.88
C ALA A 159 29.65 -13.51 16.43
N VAL A 160 30.69 -14.01 15.75
CA VAL A 160 31.78 -13.20 15.22
C VAL A 160 31.33 -12.39 13.99
N SER A 161 30.54 -12.99 13.09
CA SER A 161 29.99 -12.28 11.92
C SER A 161 28.98 -11.19 12.28
N GLN A 162 28.29 -11.32 13.42
CA GLN A 162 27.46 -10.25 13.99
C GLN A 162 28.27 -9.03 14.46
N ARG A 163 29.59 -9.16 14.64
CA ARG A 163 30.52 -8.04 14.91
C ARG A 163 31.24 -7.56 13.63
N SER A 164 30.61 -7.77 12.48
CA SER A 164 31.11 -7.21 11.22
C SER A 164 31.18 -5.69 11.29
N TYR A 165 32.20 -5.13 10.63
CA TYR A 165 32.43 -3.69 10.59
C TYR A 165 32.67 -3.24 9.16
N VAL A 166 32.46 -1.94 8.93
CA VAL A 166 32.66 -1.34 7.61
C VAL A 166 34.09 -0.84 7.49
N GLU A 167 34.73 -1.17 6.38
CA GLU A 167 36.07 -0.74 6.03
C GLU A 167 36.04 0.12 4.77
N SER A 168 36.81 1.21 4.78
CA SER A 168 37.03 2.07 3.61
C SER A 168 38.53 2.36 3.50
N ASP A 169 39.09 2.21 2.31
CA ASP A 169 40.52 2.38 2.02
C ASP A 169 41.46 1.64 3.00
N GLY A 170 41.08 0.42 3.42
CA GLY A 170 41.91 -0.39 4.32
C GLY A 170 41.79 -0.04 5.81
N LYS A 171 40.86 0.84 6.18
CA LYS A 171 40.64 1.31 7.57
C LYS A 171 39.20 1.15 8.01
N ALA A 172 39.01 0.70 9.25
CA ALA A 172 37.69 0.63 9.86
C ALA A 172 37.09 2.04 10.00
N VAL A 173 35.82 2.20 9.64
CA VAL A 173 35.08 3.46 9.78
C VAL A 173 34.37 3.47 11.14
N PRO A 174 34.87 4.23 12.13
CA PRO A 174 34.29 4.22 13.48
C PRO A 174 32.91 4.87 13.48
N GLY A 175 31.95 4.26 14.19
CA GLY A 175 30.60 4.81 14.38
C GLY A 175 29.69 4.76 13.14
N PHE A 176 30.07 4.03 12.10
CA PHE A 176 29.24 3.90 10.90
C PHE A 176 28.01 3.02 11.16
N SER A 177 26.82 3.61 11.02
CA SER A 177 25.53 2.92 11.12
C SER A 177 24.81 2.96 9.78
N PHE A 178 24.22 1.83 9.38
CA PHE A 178 23.40 1.74 8.18
C PHE A 178 22.16 0.88 8.47
N MET A 179 21.11 1.07 7.66
CA MET A 179 19.94 0.20 7.66
C MET A 179 20.09 -0.80 6.52
N SER A 180 19.97 -2.09 6.82
CA SER A 180 19.99 -3.10 5.77
C SER A 180 18.68 -3.12 4.98
N ALA A 181 18.73 -3.48 3.70
CA ALA A 181 17.50 -3.64 2.90
C ALA A 181 16.53 -4.66 3.50
N SER A 182 17.05 -5.69 4.18
CA SER A 182 16.28 -6.71 4.89
C SER A 182 15.53 -6.12 6.09
N GLU A 183 16.20 -5.28 6.89
CA GLU A 183 15.60 -4.59 8.03
C GLU A 183 14.55 -3.57 7.58
N ALA A 184 14.84 -2.80 6.52
CA ALA A 184 13.89 -1.87 5.92
C ALA A 184 12.62 -2.59 5.45
N ALA A 185 12.77 -3.70 4.71
CA ALA A 185 11.64 -4.51 4.24
C ALA A 185 10.81 -5.09 5.39
N ALA A 186 11.45 -5.56 6.46
CA ALA A 186 10.75 -6.07 7.64
C ALA A 186 9.91 -4.97 8.34
N LYS A 187 10.49 -3.77 8.52
CA LYS A 187 9.77 -2.63 9.12
C LYS A 187 8.60 -2.16 8.25
N VAL A 188 8.79 -2.10 6.94
CA VAL A 188 7.71 -1.78 5.98
C VAL A 188 6.60 -2.83 6.05
N ALA A 189 6.94 -4.13 6.07
CA ALA A 189 5.95 -5.20 6.18
C ALA A 189 5.16 -5.12 7.49
N ASP A 190 5.82 -4.81 8.60
CA ASP A 190 5.15 -4.57 9.89
C ASP A 190 4.20 -3.38 9.82
N ARG A 191 4.64 -2.26 9.22
CA ARG A 191 3.80 -1.08 9.05
C ARG A 191 2.60 -1.35 8.15
N ARG A 192 2.79 -2.04 7.02
CA ARG A 192 1.69 -2.49 6.13
C ARG A 192 0.65 -3.29 6.89
N ARG A 193 1.08 -4.24 7.73
CA ARG A 193 0.17 -5.03 8.57
C ARG A 193 -0.65 -4.17 9.53
N GLN A 194 -0.06 -3.12 10.11
CA GLN A 194 -0.77 -2.21 11.02
C GLN A 194 -1.83 -1.37 10.30
N VAL A 195 -1.45 -0.73 9.19
CA VAL A 195 -2.36 0.11 8.38
C VAL A 195 -3.48 -0.75 7.81
N HIS A 196 -3.14 -1.92 7.27
CA HIS A 196 -4.11 -2.90 6.79
C HIS A 196 -5.06 -3.37 7.88
N GLY A 197 -4.55 -3.64 9.09
CA GLY A 197 -5.37 -4.00 10.23
C GLY A 197 -6.39 -2.93 10.61
N ARG A 198 -6.07 -1.64 10.45
CA ARG A 198 -7.04 -0.54 10.61
C ARG A 198 -8.04 -0.50 9.46
N TRP A 199 -7.59 -0.66 8.22
CA TRP A 199 -8.46 -0.71 7.04
C TRP A 199 -9.49 -1.86 7.12
N LEU A 200 -9.07 -3.05 7.56
CA LEU A 200 -9.98 -4.17 7.83
C LEU A 200 -11.00 -3.85 8.92
N LYS A 201 -10.58 -3.19 10.01
CA LYS A 201 -11.50 -2.76 11.09
C LYS A 201 -12.52 -1.75 10.59
N LEU A 202 -12.13 -0.81 9.72
CA LEU A 202 -13.04 0.16 9.11
C LEU A 202 -14.14 -0.56 8.32
N TRP A 203 -13.78 -1.50 7.45
CA TRP A 203 -14.77 -2.27 6.70
C TRP A 203 -15.60 -3.21 7.57
N ALA A 204 -15.00 -3.83 8.59
CA ALA A 204 -15.72 -4.66 9.54
C ALA A 204 -16.81 -3.85 10.27
N LYS A 205 -16.52 -2.62 10.74
CA LYS A 205 -17.53 -1.73 11.34
C LYS A 205 -18.71 -1.48 10.39
N ARG A 206 -18.41 -1.20 9.11
CA ARG A 206 -19.42 -0.93 8.07
C ARG A 206 -20.28 -2.15 7.77
N ILE A 207 -19.68 -3.33 7.64
CA ILE A 207 -20.39 -4.60 7.40
C ILE A 207 -21.20 -5.06 8.62
N LEU A 208 -20.71 -4.80 9.84
CA LEU A 208 -21.48 -5.09 11.05
C LEU A 208 -22.75 -4.25 11.13
N ALA A 209 -22.68 -2.97 10.73
CA ALA A 209 -23.84 -2.09 10.64
C ALA A 209 -24.77 -2.45 9.47
N MET A 210 -24.19 -2.61 8.28
CA MET A 210 -24.88 -2.72 6.99
C MET A 210 -24.21 -3.80 6.13
N PRO A 211 -24.47 -5.09 6.39
CA PRO A 211 -23.85 -6.19 5.66
C PRO A 211 -24.22 -6.21 4.17
N GLU A 212 -25.39 -5.70 3.79
CA GLU A 212 -25.84 -5.54 2.40
C GLU A 212 -24.88 -4.72 1.54
N GLN A 213 -24.06 -3.86 2.13
CA GLN A 213 -23.00 -3.13 1.41
C GLN A 213 -21.96 -4.06 0.75
N ALA A 214 -21.85 -5.32 1.20
CA ALA A 214 -20.98 -6.32 0.59
C ALA A 214 -21.41 -6.71 -0.83
N LEU A 215 -22.69 -6.50 -1.18
CA LEU A 215 -23.24 -6.87 -2.49
C LEU A 215 -22.84 -5.90 -3.60
N VAL A 216 -22.36 -4.70 -3.24
CA VAL A 216 -21.87 -3.71 -4.22
C VAL A 216 -20.36 -3.86 -4.36
N PRO A 217 -19.86 -4.35 -5.51
CA PRO A 217 -18.42 -4.50 -5.73
C PRO A 217 -17.69 -3.17 -5.60
N LEU A 218 -16.51 -3.16 -4.96
CA LEU A 218 -15.73 -1.94 -4.73
C LEU A 218 -15.47 -1.16 -6.03
N LYS A 219 -15.10 -1.87 -7.11
CA LYS A 219 -14.84 -1.28 -8.43
C LYS A 219 -16.02 -0.55 -9.07
N GLU A 220 -17.26 -0.87 -8.69
CA GLU A 220 -18.46 -0.27 -9.29
C GLU A 220 -19.00 0.91 -8.48
N ARG A 221 -18.57 1.09 -7.22
CA ARG A 221 -19.13 2.10 -6.31
C ARG A 221 -19.07 3.52 -6.86
N ASP A 222 -17.93 3.91 -7.44
CA ASP A 222 -17.77 5.26 -8.02
C ASP A 222 -18.71 5.49 -9.20
N ALA A 223 -19.02 4.45 -9.99
CA ALA A 223 -19.87 4.56 -11.17
C ALA A 223 -21.34 4.80 -10.80
N LEU A 224 -21.77 4.38 -9.62
CA LEU A 224 -23.13 4.61 -9.13
C LEU A 224 -23.37 6.07 -8.74
N LEU A 225 -22.31 6.81 -8.38
CA LEU A 225 -22.41 8.19 -7.92
C LEU A 225 -22.81 9.15 -9.04
N ALA A 226 -23.53 10.20 -8.66
CA ALA A 226 -23.87 11.35 -9.49
C ALA A 226 -23.78 12.64 -8.67
N SER A 227 -23.84 13.79 -9.33
CA SER A 227 -23.74 15.10 -8.65
C SER A 227 -24.92 15.38 -7.72
N ARG A 228 -26.12 14.98 -8.14
CA ARG A 228 -27.35 15.05 -7.35
C ARG A 228 -27.73 13.65 -6.89
N HIS A 229 -28.45 13.58 -5.76
CA HIS A 229 -28.87 12.29 -5.21
C HIS A 229 -29.91 11.59 -6.10
N GLU A 230 -30.81 12.35 -6.71
CA GLU A 230 -31.83 11.85 -7.65
C GLU A 230 -31.26 11.18 -8.91
N ASP A 231 -30.03 11.55 -9.29
CA ASP A 231 -29.33 11.01 -10.47
C ASP A 231 -28.42 9.81 -10.14
N VAL A 232 -28.34 9.40 -8.86
CA VAL A 232 -27.56 8.22 -8.44
C VAL A 232 -28.19 6.97 -9.05
N SER A 233 -27.37 6.07 -9.59
CA SER A 233 -27.88 4.86 -10.22
C SER A 233 -28.68 4.02 -9.24
N ASP A 234 -29.85 3.58 -9.69
CA ASP A 234 -30.76 2.67 -9.00
C ASP A 234 -30.39 1.18 -9.19
N LYS A 235 -29.32 0.88 -9.94
CA LYS A 235 -28.90 -0.49 -10.33
C LYS A 235 -28.91 -1.48 -9.16
N TYR A 236 -28.51 -1.04 -7.97
CA TYR A 236 -28.46 -1.88 -6.77
C TYR A 236 -29.53 -1.54 -5.73
N ASN A 237 -30.31 -0.47 -5.90
CA ASN A 237 -31.18 0.05 -4.84
C ASN A 237 -32.28 -0.94 -4.45
N SER A 238 -32.95 -1.54 -5.43
CA SER A 238 -34.01 -2.53 -5.18
C SER A 238 -33.49 -3.77 -4.48
N LEU A 239 -32.34 -4.30 -4.91
CA LEU A 239 -31.71 -5.46 -4.29
C LEU A 239 -31.25 -5.14 -2.86
N LEU A 240 -30.57 -4.01 -2.65
CA LEU A 240 -30.09 -3.60 -1.33
C LEU A 240 -31.24 -3.37 -0.36
N ASP A 241 -32.33 -2.75 -0.82
CA ASP A 241 -33.54 -2.55 -0.01
C ASP A 241 -34.14 -3.90 0.40
N LEU A 242 -34.36 -4.82 -0.54
CA LEU A 242 -34.90 -6.15 -0.26
C LEU A 242 -34.01 -6.95 0.69
N VAL A 243 -32.69 -6.91 0.51
CA VAL A 243 -31.74 -7.62 1.39
C VAL A 243 -31.69 -6.99 2.78
N SER A 244 -31.80 -5.65 2.87
CA SER A 244 -31.80 -4.94 4.16
C SER A 244 -32.99 -5.33 5.04
N ARG A 245 -34.11 -5.77 4.45
CA ARG A 245 -35.31 -6.25 5.15
C ARG A 245 -35.10 -7.57 5.90
N GLY A 246 -34.03 -8.31 5.60
CA GLY A 246 -33.60 -9.49 6.36
C GLY A 246 -33.88 -10.83 5.66
N PRO A 247 -33.62 -11.94 6.37
CA PRO A 247 -33.63 -13.31 5.80
C PRO A 247 -35.03 -13.94 5.73
N GLN A 248 -36.08 -13.18 6.04
CA GLN A 248 -37.46 -13.67 5.99
C GLN A 248 -38.27 -12.86 4.97
N PRO A 249 -39.00 -13.51 4.07
CA PRO A 249 -39.93 -12.84 3.17
C PRO A 249 -40.97 -12.01 3.94
N TYR A 250 -41.53 -11.00 3.28
CA TYR A 250 -42.53 -10.11 3.87
C TYR A 250 -43.73 -10.88 4.47
N GLY A 251 -44.29 -11.82 3.71
CA GLY A 251 -45.44 -12.62 4.16
C GLY A 251 -45.13 -13.50 5.38
N GLU A 252 -43.90 -14.00 5.50
CA GLU A 252 -43.47 -14.78 6.66
C GLU A 252 -43.31 -13.91 7.90
N ARG A 253 -42.72 -12.71 7.76
CA ARG A 253 -42.62 -11.73 8.85
C ARG A 253 -44.00 -11.31 9.35
N LEU A 254 -44.92 -11.02 8.42
CA LEU A 254 -46.30 -10.67 8.76
C LEU A 254 -47.03 -11.83 9.46
N ALA A 255 -46.85 -13.07 9.01
CA ALA A 255 -47.43 -14.24 9.68
C ALA A 255 -46.81 -14.51 11.07
N GLY A 256 -45.63 -13.97 11.34
CA GLY A 256 -44.88 -14.07 12.60
C GLY A 256 -45.23 -13.02 13.65
N VAL A 257 -46.02 -11.98 13.33
CA VAL A 257 -46.37 -10.94 14.29
C VAL A 257 -47.28 -11.46 15.40
N ALA A 258 -47.19 -10.87 16.60
CA ALA A 258 -47.97 -11.29 17.76
C ALA A 258 -49.50 -11.24 17.53
N ALA A 259 -49.99 -10.34 16.66
CA ALA A 259 -51.41 -10.31 16.29
C ALA A 259 -51.88 -11.61 15.62
N MET A 260 -51.00 -12.27 14.84
CA MET A 260 -51.29 -13.54 14.18
C MET A 260 -51.26 -14.73 15.14
N ASP A 261 -50.71 -14.58 16.34
CA ASP A 261 -50.81 -15.58 17.42
C ASP A 261 -52.13 -15.49 18.21
N SER A 262 -52.95 -14.47 17.93
CA SER A 262 -54.27 -14.34 18.55
C SER A 262 -55.21 -15.50 18.18
N PHE A 263 -56.14 -15.82 19.08
CA PHE A 263 -57.07 -16.95 18.91
C PHE A 263 -57.82 -16.93 17.57
N PHE A 264 -58.18 -15.74 17.08
CA PHE A 264 -58.93 -15.54 15.84
C PHE A 264 -58.08 -15.70 14.58
N LEU A 265 -56.80 -15.35 14.63
CA LEU A 265 -55.92 -15.30 13.45
C LEU A 265 -54.92 -16.46 13.36
N ARG A 266 -54.72 -17.23 14.44
CA ARG A 266 -53.72 -18.32 14.50
C ARG A 266 -53.85 -19.38 13.40
N ARG A 267 -55.05 -19.61 12.85
CA ARG A 267 -55.27 -20.55 11.74
C ARG A 267 -55.04 -19.92 10.36
N GLY A 268 -55.04 -18.60 10.27
CA GLY A 268 -54.89 -17.83 9.03
C GLY A 268 -53.44 -17.51 8.64
N LYS A 269 -52.43 -18.01 9.37
CA LYS A 269 -51.01 -17.74 9.06
C LYS A 269 -50.61 -18.17 7.65
N GLU A 270 -51.06 -19.35 7.22
CA GLU A 270 -50.79 -19.86 5.88
C GLU A 270 -51.56 -19.09 4.80
N GLU A 271 -52.77 -18.60 5.13
CA GLU A 271 -53.54 -17.74 4.22
C GLU A 271 -52.87 -16.38 4.03
N VAL A 272 -52.35 -15.77 5.10
CA VAL A 272 -51.60 -14.50 5.03
C VAL A 272 -50.31 -14.67 4.24
N LYS A 273 -49.56 -15.75 4.42
CA LYS A 273 -48.39 -16.05 3.58
C LYS A 273 -48.79 -16.16 2.10
N ALA A 274 -49.93 -16.80 1.80
CA ALA A 274 -50.43 -16.93 0.43
C ALA A 274 -50.90 -15.60 -0.19
N MET A 275 -51.34 -14.62 0.63
CA MET A 275 -51.71 -13.28 0.15
C MET A 275 -50.52 -12.46 -0.35
N PHE A 276 -49.32 -12.74 0.14
CA PHE A 276 -48.08 -12.06 -0.22
C PHE A 276 -47.12 -13.05 -0.88
N PRO A 277 -47.37 -13.43 -2.16
CA PRO A 277 -46.51 -14.38 -2.85
C PRO A 277 -45.09 -13.82 -3.00
N VAL A 278 -44.10 -14.65 -2.66
CA VAL A 278 -42.68 -14.28 -2.74
C VAL A 278 -42.28 -14.18 -4.20
N SER A 279 -41.81 -13.00 -4.62
CA SER A 279 -41.26 -12.80 -5.96
C SER A 279 -39.91 -13.49 -6.11
N GLU A 280 -39.48 -13.77 -7.35
CA GLU A 280 -38.14 -14.36 -7.60
C GLU A 280 -37.03 -13.47 -7.03
N GLN A 281 -37.13 -12.15 -7.22
CA GLN A 281 -36.19 -11.17 -6.69
C GLN A 281 -36.16 -11.14 -5.15
N GLU A 282 -37.31 -11.29 -4.50
CA GLU A 282 -37.39 -11.36 -3.04
C GLU A 282 -36.79 -12.67 -2.51
N SER A 283 -37.03 -13.80 -3.19
CA SER A 283 -36.44 -15.10 -2.85
C SER A 283 -34.90 -15.06 -2.96
N GLU A 284 -34.36 -14.47 -4.03
CA GLU A 284 -32.93 -14.26 -4.20
C GLU A 284 -32.35 -13.34 -3.10
N ALA A 285 -33.03 -12.23 -2.82
CA ALA A 285 -32.63 -11.28 -1.78
C ALA A 285 -32.62 -11.92 -0.38
N VAL A 286 -33.61 -12.74 -0.05
CA VAL A 286 -33.69 -13.50 1.20
C VAL A 286 -32.53 -14.51 1.31
N GLY A 287 -32.24 -15.21 0.22
CA GLY A 287 -31.09 -16.12 0.14
C GLY A 287 -29.75 -15.40 0.36
N LEU A 288 -29.60 -14.18 -0.18
CA LEU A 288 -28.43 -13.34 0.04
C LEU A 288 -28.37 -12.78 1.46
N ALA A 289 -29.49 -12.31 2.00
CA ALA A 289 -29.59 -11.80 3.38
C ALA A 289 -29.19 -12.87 4.40
N SER A 290 -29.60 -14.13 4.18
CA SER A 290 -29.21 -15.27 5.01
C SER A 290 -27.69 -15.52 4.98
N LYS A 291 -27.05 -15.44 3.81
CA LYS A 291 -25.58 -15.55 3.71
C LYS A 291 -24.85 -14.41 4.41
N LEU A 292 -25.44 -13.21 4.35
CA LEU A 292 -24.91 -12.00 4.97
C LEU A 292 -25.07 -11.95 6.51
N GLU A 293 -25.76 -12.92 7.12
CA GLU A 293 -25.69 -13.13 8.56
C GLU A 293 -24.27 -13.50 9.00
N ASP A 294 -23.57 -14.30 8.20
CA ASP A 294 -22.13 -14.53 8.36
C ASP A 294 -21.35 -13.29 7.91
N LYS A 295 -20.89 -12.51 8.89
CA LYS A 295 -20.13 -11.29 8.67
C LYS A 295 -18.74 -11.57 8.10
N GLY A 296 -18.19 -12.76 8.32
CA GLY A 296 -16.95 -13.21 7.70
C GLY A 296 -17.14 -13.35 6.18
N TRP A 297 -18.20 -14.05 5.77
CA TRP A 297 -18.56 -14.20 4.36
C TRP A 297 -18.82 -12.85 3.68
N ALA A 298 -19.51 -11.92 4.35
CA ALA A 298 -19.76 -10.58 3.82
C ALA A 298 -18.46 -9.78 3.61
N LEU A 299 -17.52 -9.86 4.56
CA LEU A 299 -16.22 -9.21 4.45
C LEU A 299 -15.38 -9.83 3.33
N GLU A 300 -15.33 -11.16 3.24
CA GLU A 300 -14.62 -11.89 2.19
C GLU A 300 -15.17 -11.58 0.80
N SER A 301 -16.50 -11.53 0.66
CA SER A 301 -17.17 -11.21 -0.61
C SER A 301 -16.87 -9.78 -1.07
N LEU A 302 -16.80 -8.82 -0.14
CA LEU A 302 -16.52 -7.42 -0.46
C LEU A 302 -15.03 -7.17 -0.76
N LEU A 303 -14.13 -7.71 0.06
CA LEU A 303 -12.70 -7.38 0.02
C LEU A 303 -11.90 -8.33 -0.89
N GLY A 304 -12.31 -9.59 -1.03
CA GLY A 304 -11.66 -10.56 -1.91
C GLY A 304 -10.12 -10.59 -1.76
N PRO A 305 -9.33 -10.29 -2.81
CA PRO A 305 -7.87 -10.32 -2.75
C PRO A 305 -7.28 -9.28 -1.79
N THR A 306 -8.02 -8.20 -1.49
CA THR A 306 -7.58 -7.17 -0.55
C THR A 306 -7.78 -7.57 0.91
N LEU A 307 -8.26 -8.79 1.23
CA LEU A 307 -8.36 -9.24 2.62
C LEU A 307 -6.98 -9.40 3.29
N SER A 308 -5.97 -9.75 2.51
CA SER A 308 -4.58 -9.88 2.99
C SER A 308 -3.79 -8.60 2.72
N PRO A 309 -2.89 -8.18 3.64
CA PRO A 309 -2.03 -7.04 3.40
C PRO A 309 -1.06 -7.32 2.24
N GLU A 310 -0.71 -6.27 1.49
CA GLU A 310 0.26 -6.36 0.39
C GLU A 310 1.57 -7.01 0.85
N GLY A 311 2.04 -8.00 0.08
CA GLY A 311 3.26 -8.76 0.35
C GLY A 311 3.07 -9.95 1.30
N SER A 312 1.86 -10.21 1.79
CA SER A 312 1.56 -11.36 2.66
C SER A 312 0.85 -12.51 1.97
N SER A 313 0.21 -12.26 0.82
CA SER A 313 -0.50 -13.31 0.06
C SER A 313 0.47 -14.27 -0.62
N ASN A 314 0.10 -15.55 -0.77
CA ASN A 314 0.94 -16.60 -1.38
C ASN A 314 1.28 -16.40 -2.87
N ARG A 315 0.98 -15.22 -3.42
CA ARG A 315 1.24 -14.80 -4.79
C ARG A 315 2.49 -13.93 -4.85
N LEU A 316 3.09 -13.87 -6.03
CA LEU A 316 4.15 -12.89 -6.30
C LEU A 316 3.58 -11.46 -6.26
N LYS A 317 4.41 -10.45 -6.03
CA LYS A 317 3.94 -9.05 -5.96
C LYS A 317 3.26 -8.60 -7.26
N SER A 318 3.73 -9.05 -8.42
CA SER A 318 3.12 -8.74 -9.71
C SER A 318 1.69 -9.28 -9.81
N GLU A 319 1.48 -10.55 -9.46
CA GLU A 319 0.19 -11.22 -9.45
C GLU A 319 -0.78 -10.64 -8.40
N GLU A 320 -0.26 -10.31 -7.22
CA GLU A 320 -1.01 -9.65 -6.16
C GLU A 320 -1.47 -8.26 -6.61
N ALA A 321 -0.58 -7.45 -7.20
CA ALA A 321 -0.90 -6.13 -7.73
C ALA A 321 -1.97 -6.20 -8.83
N ARG A 322 -1.90 -7.19 -9.74
CA ARG A 322 -2.95 -7.42 -10.75
C ARG A 322 -4.29 -7.73 -10.10
N ALA A 323 -4.31 -8.71 -9.20
CA ALA A 323 -5.55 -9.15 -8.55
C ALA A 323 -6.20 -8.04 -7.72
N VAL A 324 -5.42 -7.26 -6.99
CA VAL A 324 -5.90 -6.10 -6.22
C VAL A 324 -6.44 -5.01 -7.17
N THR A 325 -5.70 -4.70 -8.24
CA THR A 325 -6.11 -3.67 -9.22
C THR A 325 -7.42 -4.04 -9.92
N GLU A 326 -7.56 -5.29 -10.37
CA GLU A 326 -8.78 -5.80 -11.02
C GLU A 326 -9.99 -5.86 -10.07
N HIS A 327 -9.75 -6.01 -8.77
CA HIS A 327 -10.80 -6.01 -7.75
C HIS A 327 -11.28 -4.60 -7.40
N LEU A 328 -10.35 -3.64 -7.32
CA LEU A 328 -10.63 -2.26 -6.90
C LEU A 328 -11.10 -1.36 -8.03
N TYR A 329 -10.72 -1.63 -9.28
CA TYR A 329 -10.98 -0.72 -10.40
C TYR A 329 -11.47 -1.47 -11.64
N THR A 330 -12.35 -0.82 -12.41
CA THR A 330 -12.74 -1.29 -13.74
C THR A 330 -11.66 -0.97 -14.78
N PRO A 331 -11.57 -1.71 -15.90
CA PRO A 331 -10.47 -1.57 -16.87
C PRO A 331 -10.34 -0.21 -17.55
N ASP A 332 -11.41 0.58 -17.56
CA ASP A 332 -11.47 1.93 -18.12
C ASP A 332 -10.89 3.02 -17.21
N ARG A 333 -10.55 2.67 -15.96
CA ARG A 333 -10.06 3.63 -14.96
C ARG A 333 -8.59 3.99 -15.13
N TYR A 334 -8.25 5.24 -14.84
CA TYR A 334 -6.86 5.70 -14.78
C TYR A 334 -6.02 4.87 -13.79
N MET A 335 -6.57 4.62 -12.58
CA MET A 335 -5.89 3.82 -11.55
C MET A 335 -5.69 2.35 -11.97
N TYR A 336 -6.58 1.80 -12.80
CA TYR A 336 -6.40 0.45 -13.35
C TYR A 336 -5.20 0.41 -14.30
N ALA A 337 -5.09 1.38 -15.20
CA ALA A 337 -3.96 1.46 -16.12
C ALA A 337 -2.61 1.64 -15.40
N GLU A 338 -2.56 2.48 -14.35
CA GLU A 338 -1.35 2.66 -13.54
C GLU A 338 -1.03 1.41 -12.69
N GLY A 339 -2.03 0.75 -12.12
CA GLY A 339 -1.86 -0.52 -11.39
C GLY A 339 -1.33 -1.65 -12.27
N MET A 340 -1.81 -1.75 -13.52
CA MET A 340 -1.30 -2.72 -14.49
C MET A 340 0.14 -2.41 -14.94
N LYS A 341 0.51 -1.13 -15.08
CA LYS A 341 1.91 -0.73 -15.32
C LYS A 341 2.80 -1.08 -14.14
N LEU A 342 2.33 -0.88 -12.91
CA LEU A 342 3.06 -1.26 -11.70
C LEU A 342 3.27 -2.77 -11.62
N ALA A 343 2.23 -3.56 -11.87
CA ALA A 343 2.33 -5.01 -11.90
C ALA A 343 3.35 -5.51 -12.95
N LYS A 344 3.39 -4.87 -14.13
CA LYS A 344 4.39 -5.17 -15.16
C LYS A 344 5.82 -4.86 -14.70
N LYS A 345 6.03 -3.74 -14.00
CA LYS A 345 7.34 -3.42 -13.41
C LYS A 345 7.76 -4.45 -12.36
N TYR A 346 6.83 -4.92 -11.51
CA TYR A 346 7.12 -5.99 -10.56
C TYR A 346 7.45 -7.31 -11.27
N GLU A 347 6.80 -7.63 -12.39
CA GLU A 347 7.13 -8.81 -13.20
C GLU A 347 8.56 -8.71 -13.79
N GLU A 348 8.98 -7.51 -14.22
CA GLU A 348 10.35 -7.26 -14.66
C GLU A 348 11.36 -7.43 -13.51
N GLU A 349 11.08 -6.86 -12.32
CA GLU A 349 11.92 -7.03 -11.12
C GLU A 349 11.98 -8.49 -10.64
N GLU A 350 10.85 -9.21 -10.71
CA GLU A 350 10.76 -10.64 -10.37
C GLU A 350 11.55 -11.50 -11.35
N ALA A 351 11.53 -11.17 -12.64
CA ALA A 351 12.34 -11.85 -13.66
C ALA A 351 13.84 -11.63 -13.42
N GLU A 352 14.25 -10.40 -13.07
CA GLU A 352 15.63 -10.11 -12.69
C GLU A 352 16.07 -10.85 -11.41
N LEU A 353 15.19 -10.90 -10.40
CA LEU A 353 15.47 -11.62 -9.16
C LEU A 353 15.51 -13.14 -9.38
N ALA A 354 14.63 -13.68 -10.22
CA ALA A 354 14.62 -15.08 -10.59
C ALA A 354 15.86 -15.48 -11.39
N ALA A 355 16.32 -14.63 -12.31
CA ALA A 355 17.57 -14.83 -13.05
C ALA A 355 18.76 -14.88 -12.08
N LYS A 356 18.85 -13.91 -11.16
CA LYS A 356 19.86 -13.91 -10.10
C LYS A 356 19.79 -15.18 -9.26
N LEU A 357 18.62 -15.54 -8.71
CA LEU A 357 18.44 -16.74 -7.88
C LEU A 357 18.79 -18.04 -8.60
N LYS A 358 18.50 -18.14 -9.89
CA LYS A 358 18.88 -19.28 -10.73
C LYS A 358 20.40 -19.38 -10.89
N GLU A 359 21.08 -18.25 -11.02
CA GLU A 359 22.55 -18.21 -10.97
C GLU A 359 23.09 -18.63 -9.59
N LEU A 360 22.42 -18.22 -8.49
CA LEU A 360 22.87 -18.51 -7.13
C LEU A 360 22.65 -19.97 -6.69
N THR A 361 21.43 -20.49 -6.90
CA THR A 361 20.98 -21.76 -6.33
C THR A 361 20.71 -22.85 -7.37
N GLY A 362 20.89 -22.56 -8.66
CA GLY A 362 20.59 -23.48 -9.76
C GLY A 362 19.09 -23.65 -10.06
N SER A 363 18.22 -23.09 -9.22
CA SER A 363 16.76 -23.05 -9.41
C SER A 363 16.21 -21.66 -9.10
N ALA A 364 15.01 -21.37 -9.61
CA ALA A 364 14.23 -20.19 -9.21
C ALA A 364 13.30 -20.49 -8.01
N ASP A 365 13.35 -21.71 -7.48
CA ASP A 365 12.58 -22.13 -6.31
C ASP A 365 12.95 -21.25 -5.10
N GLY A 366 11.96 -20.54 -4.56
CA GLY A 366 12.16 -19.61 -3.44
C GLY A 366 12.09 -18.12 -3.81
N LEU A 367 11.76 -17.76 -5.06
CA LEU A 367 11.54 -16.37 -5.50
C LEU A 367 10.61 -15.59 -4.55
N LEU A 368 9.48 -16.19 -4.17
CA LEU A 368 8.51 -15.58 -3.25
C LEU A 368 9.14 -15.30 -1.87
N ALA A 369 9.94 -16.22 -1.34
CA ALA A 369 10.61 -16.04 -0.05
C ALA A 369 11.66 -14.93 -0.12
N ALA A 370 12.46 -14.90 -1.20
CA ALA A 370 13.46 -13.88 -1.44
C ALA A 370 12.85 -12.48 -1.63
N GLN A 371 11.68 -12.39 -2.26
CA GLN A 371 10.96 -11.15 -2.50
C GLN A 371 10.36 -10.56 -1.21
N ARG A 372 9.87 -11.41 -0.31
CA ARG A 372 9.27 -11.01 0.98
C ARG A 372 10.31 -10.72 2.06
N SER A 373 11.39 -11.48 2.07
CA SER A 373 12.45 -11.39 3.06
C SER A 373 13.79 -11.32 2.35
N PRO A 374 14.18 -10.13 1.88
CA PRO A 374 15.48 -9.92 1.24
C PRO A 374 16.59 -10.43 2.14
N ALA A 375 17.57 -11.11 1.54
CA ALA A 375 18.71 -11.66 2.27
C ALA A 375 19.51 -10.55 2.96
N THR A 376 19.83 -10.77 4.23
CA THR A 376 20.76 -9.90 4.98
C THR A 376 22.14 -9.87 4.31
N PRO A 377 22.95 -8.82 4.52
CA PRO A 377 24.31 -8.78 3.98
C PRO A 377 25.14 -10.02 4.27
N LEU A 378 25.04 -10.54 5.50
CA LEU A 378 25.76 -11.76 5.90
C LEU A 378 25.28 -12.99 5.13
N GLN A 379 23.97 -13.12 4.88
CA GLN A 379 23.42 -14.19 4.05
C GLN A 379 23.86 -14.06 2.59
N ARG A 380 23.91 -12.83 2.05
CA ARG A 380 24.41 -12.56 0.70
C ARG A 380 25.91 -12.86 0.56
N MET A 381 26.73 -12.54 1.57
CA MET A 381 28.15 -12.93 1.58
C MET A 381 28.30 -14.45 1.61
N ALA A 382 27.46 -15.15 2.40
CA ALA A 382 27.49 -16.60 2.49
C ALA A 382 27.03 -17.29 1.19
N SER A 383 25.99 -16.78 0.52
CA SER A 383 25.53 -17.30 -0.78
C SER A 383 26.56 -17.05 -1.87
N HIS A 384 27.14 -15.84 -1.91
CA HIS A 384 28.22 -15.51 -2.83
C HIS A 384 29.41 -16.46 -2.66
N ALA A 385 29.81 -16.80 -1.42
CA ALA A 385 30.88 -17.76 -1.18
C ALA A 385 30.59 -19.18 -1.76
N GLN A 386 29.32 -19.58 -1.83
CA GLN A 386 28.90 -20.85 -2.44
C GLN A 386 28.95 -20.79 -3.98
N GLU A 387 28.48 -19.70 -4.58
CA GLU A 387 28.54 -19.46 -6.05
C GLU A 387 29.96 -19.40 -6.57
N VAL A 388 30.80 -18.68 -5.82
CA VAL A 388 32.23 -18.52 -6.09
C VAL A 388 32.93 -19.87 -6.17
N ALA A 389 32.46 -20.92 -5.49
CA ALA A 389 33.11 -22.23 -5.58
C ALA A 389 33.08 -22.81 -7.01
N ALA A 390 31.96 -22.69 -7.72
CA ALA A 390 31.82 -23.14 -9.10
C ALA A 390 32.58 -22.23 -10.08
N GLN A 391 32.51 -20.91 -9.88
CA GLN A 391 33.28 -19.95 -10.68
C GLN A 391 34.80 -20.10 -10.46
N VAL A 392 35.25 -20.36 -9.23
CA VAL A 392 36.65 -20.63 -8.93
C VAL A 392 37.11 -21.92 -9.60
N ALA A 393 36.26 -22.95 -9.68
CA ALA A 393 36.58 -24.17 -10.41
C ALA A 393 36.72 -23.91 -11.92
N SER A 394 35.82 -23.13 -12.53
CA SER A 394 35.90 -22.77 -13.95
C SER A 394 37.09 -21.86 -14.26
N LEU A 395 37.38 -20.88 -13.41
CA LEU A 395 38.56 -20.00 -13.53
C LEU A 395 39.87 -20.78 -13.37
N LYS A 396 39.92 -21.78 -12.48
CA LYS A 396 41.07 -22.69 -12.38
C LYS A 396 41.28 -23.52 -13.64
N GLN A 397 40.19 -23.94 -14.30
CA GLN A 397 40.29 -24.66 -15.57
C GLN A 397 40.72 -23.72 -16.71
N ALA A 398 40.09 -22.55 -16.85
CA ALA A 398 40.47 -21.53 -17.83
C ALA A 398 41.93 -21.09 -17.67
N ARG A 399 42.44 -21.04 -16.43
CA ARG A 399 43.87 -20.78 -16.16
C ARG A 399 44.77 -21.89 -16.72
N LYS A 400 44.36 -23.15 -16.59
CA LYS A 400 45.10 -24.28 -17.18
C LYS A 400 45.06 -24.25 -18.71
N ASP A 401 43.93 -23.84 -19.28
CA ASP A 401 43.74 -23.76 -20.74
C ASP A 401 44.50 -22.56 -21.34
N ALA A 402 44.70 -21.49 -20.56
CA ALA A 402 45.51 -20.33 -20.92
C ALA A 402 47.03 -20.55 -20.71
N ALA A 403 47.45 -21.79 -20.42
CA ALA A 403 48.85 -22.14 -20.17
C ALA A 403 49.76 -21.70 -21.33
N GLY A 404 50.78 -20.89 -21.01
CA GLY A 404 51.72 -20.34 -21.99
C GLY A 404 51.41 -18.90 -22.43
N HIS A 405 50.29 -18.32 -22.00
CA HIS A 405 49.97 -16.91 -22.24
C HIS A 405 50.09 -16.08 -20.95
N ALA A 406 51.32 -15.62 -20.65
CA ALA A 406 51.70 -15.01 -19.37
C ALA A 406 50.76 -13.87 -18.87
N TYR A 407 50.23 -13.05 -19.78
CA TYR A 407 49.26 -12.00 -19.41
C TYR A 407 47.89 -12.57 -19.00
N LEU A 408 47.38 -13.57 -19.71
CA LEU A 408 46.07 -14.16 -19.43
C LEU A 408 46.12 -14.96 -18.13
N GLU A 409 47.21 -15.70 -17.89
CA GLU A 409 47.45 -16.36 -16.61
C GLU A 409 47.42 -15.37 -15.44
N TYR A 410 48.08 -14.21 -15.59
CA TYR A 410 48.08 -13.17 -14.56
C TYR A 410 46.68 -12.60 -14.31
N VAL A 411 45.93 -12.26 -15.36
CA VAL A 411 44.58 -11.71 -15.24
C VAL A 411 43.64 -12.73 -14.58
N LEU A 412 43.69 -14.00 -14.98
CA LEU A 412 42.89 -15.07 -14.40
C LEU A 412 43.25 -15.31 -12.92
N ASP A 413 44.53 -15.20 -12.55
CA ASP A 413 44.95 -15.27 -11.14
C ASP A 413 44.45 -14.11 -10.29
N ARG A 414 44.47 -12.90 -10.85
CA ARG A 414 43.91 -11.72 -10.18
C ARG A 414 42.40 -11.82 -10.05
N GLN A 415 41.71 -12.26 -11.10
CA GLN A 415 40.27 -12.52 -11.07
C GLN A 415 39.92 -13.57 -10.03
N LEU A 416 40.67 -14.67 -9.95
CA LEU A 416 40.47 -15.71 -8.95
C LEU A 416 40.62 -15.16 -7.53
N LYS A 417 41.66 -14.37 -7.26
CA LYS A 417 41.85 -13.70 -5.96
C LYS A 417 40.70 -12.76 -5.62
N PHE A 418 40.26 -11.93 -6.57
CA PHE A 418 39.17 -10.99 -6.39
C PHE A 418 37.84 -11.68 -6.07
N VAL A 419 37.47 -12.66 -6.88
CA VAL A 419 36.21 -13.41 -6.75
C VAL A 419 36.20 -14.29 -5.49
N SER A 420 37.37 -14.81 -5.08
CA SER A 420 37.49 -15.62 -3.85
C SER A 420 37.30 -14.86 -2.54
N ASP A 421 37.36 -13.53 -2.55
CA ASP A 421 37.21 -12.70 -1.36
C ASP A 421 35.74 -12.25 -1.20
N PRO A 422 35.01 -12.76 -0.19
CA PRO A 422 33.60 -12.43 0.02
C PRO A 422 33.38 -10.97 0.44
N THR A 423 34.42 -10.24 0.84
CA THR A 423 34.31 -8.81 1.20
C THR A 423 34.19 -7.91 -0.03
N ASN A 424 34.48 -8.43 -1.24
CA ASN A 424 34.31 -7.70 -2.49
C ASN A 424 32.86 -7.67 -3.00
N THR A 425 31.92 -8.32 -2.31
CA THR A 425 30.49 -8.19 -2.61
C THR A 425 30.03 -6.74 -2.40
N CYS A 426 29.47 -6.13 -3.44
CA CYS A 426 28.95 -4.77 -3.38
C CYS A 426 27.60 -4.74 -2.64
N PHE A 427 27.49 -3.83 -1.67
CA PHE A 427 26.27 -3.60 -0.91
C PHE A 427 25.87 -2.12 -1.03
N GLU A 428 24.76 -1.86 -1.72
CA GLU A 428 24.20 -0.50 -1.90
C GLU A 428 23.98 0.20 -0.55
N GLU A 429 23.60 -0.55 0.49
CA GLU A 429 23.43 -0.08 1.87
C GLU A 429 24.70 0.43 2.55
N LEU A 430 25.88 0.00 2.09
CA LEU A 430 27.16 0.46 2.63
C LEU A 430 27.71 1.62 1.82
N GLU A 431 27.58 1.53 0.49
CA GLU A 431 28.04 2.57 -0.43
C GLU A 431 27.20 3.85 -0.28
N LEU A 432 25.87 3.71 -0.28
CA LEU A 432 24.89 4.79 -0.28
C LEU A 432 23.80 4.54 0.79
N PRO A 433 24.12 4.65 2.08
CA PRO A 433 23.17 4.39 3.17
C PRO A 433 21.95 5.32 3.14
N GLU A 434 22.15 6.60 2.76
CA GLU A 434 21.06 7.57 2.65
C GLU A 434 20.05 7.19 1.56
N LEU A 435 20.49 6.53 0.49
CA LEU A 435 19.58 6.14 -0.60
C LEU A 435 18.56 5.10 -0.14
N ILE A 436 18.98 4.12 0.66
CA ILE A 436 18.07 3.11 1.20
C ILE A 436 17.16 3.69 2.24
N LYS A 437 17.69 4.58 3.09
CA LYS A 437 16.89 5.32 4.06
C LYS A 437 15.81 6.14 3.34
N GLU A 438 16.14 6.83 2.26
CA GLU A 438 15.17 7.59 1.48
C GLU A 438 14.12 6.70 0.80
N ARG A 439 14.50 5.52 0.27
CA ARG A 439 13.51 4.56 -0.26
C ARG A 439 12.54 4.09 0.84
N PHE A 440 13.10 3.76 2.00
CA PHE A 440 12.31 3.40 3.18
C PHE A 440 11.37 4.53 3.61
N ASP A 441 11.88 5.76 3.71
CA ASP A 441 11.09 6.94 4.11
C ASP A 441 9.97 7.25 3.09
N ILE A 442 10.21 7.03 1.79
CA ILE A 442 9.16 7.16 0.76
C ILE A 442 8.05 6.14 0.99
N GLU A 443 8.37 4.86 1.16
CA GLU A 443 7.35 3.83 1.40
C GLU A 443 6.59 4.06 2.72
N MET A 444 7.29 4.49 3.77
CA MET A 444 6.66 4.83 5.04
C MET A 444 5.73 6.04 4.92
N ALA A 445 6.13 7.08 4.19
CA ALA A 445 5.28 8.25 3.94
C ALA A 445 4.02 7.89 3.14
N GLU A 446 4.10 6.93 2.21
CA GLU A 446 2.92 6.40 1.51
C GLU A 446 1.96 5.71 2.48
N LEU A 447 2.48 4.87 3.39
CA LEU A 447 1.68 4.19 4.40
C LEU A 447 1.07 5.17 5.41
N ASP A 448 1.79 6.22 5.78
CA ASP A 448 1.30 7.28 6.66
C ASP A 448 0.18 8.09 5.97
N ALA A 449 0.30 8.35 4.67
CA ALA A 449 -0.76 8.99 3.89
C ALA A 449 -2.01 8.10 3.76
N GLU A 450 -1.85 6.78 3.58
CA GLU A 450 -2.98 5.84 3.60
C GLU A 450 -3.64 5.76 4.99
N GLU A 451 -2.86 5.76 6.06
CA GLU A 451 -3.40 5.80 7.43
C GLU A 451 -4.13 7.12 7.71
N ALA A 452 -3.65 8.25 7.19
CA ALA A 452 -4.33 9.53 7.30
C ALA A 452 -5.71 9.50 6.62
N LYS A 453 -5.81 8.91 5.41
CA LYS A 453 -7.11 8.69 4.74
C LYS A 453 -8.06 7.83 5.56
N LEU A 454 -7.54 6.79 6.22
CA LEU A 454 -8.33 5.98 7.15
C LEU A 454 -8.83 6.81 8.34
N ALA A 455 -7.97 7.63 8.94
CA ALA A 455 -8.35 8.48 10.06
C ALA A 455 -9.43 9.51 9.66
N GLU A 456 -9.34 10.08 8.46
CA GLU A 456 -10.39 10.96 7.91
C GLU A 456 -11.71 10.21 7.69
N ALA A 457 -11.65 8.97 7.18
CA ALA A 457 -12.83 8.13 6.99
C ALA A 457 -13.50 7.71 8.31
N GLU A 458 -12.72 7.57 9.38
CA GLU A 458 -13.19 7.24 10.73
C GLU A 458 -13.76 8.46 11.48
N GLU A 459 -13.48 9.70 11.04
CA GLU A 459 -13.79 10.92 11.80
C GLU A 459 -15.29 11.08 12.11
N GLU A 460 -16.15 10.86 11.11
CA GLU A 460 -17.60 11.07 11.19
C GLU A 460 -18.39 9.76 11.08
N GLU A 461 -17.70 8.61 11.16
CA GLU A 461 -18.29 7.30 10.88
C GLU A 461 -19.37 6.91 11.91
N ALA A 462 -19.17 7.25 13.19
CA ALA A 462 -20.09 6.83 14.26
C ALA A 462 -21.50 7.41 14.04
N TRP A 463 -21.57 8.66 13.60
CA TRP A 463 -22.83 9.32 13.26
C TRP A 463 -23.51 8.64 12.06
N LEU A 464 -22.77 8.41 10.99
CA LEU A 464 -23.29 7.76 9.78
C LEU A 464 -23.77 6.33 10.05
N LEU A 465 -22.97 5.52 10.73
CA LEU A 465 -23.30 4.12 11.02
C LEU A 465 -24.50 4.02 11.96
N THR A 466 -24.62 4.90 12.96
CA THR A 466 -25.77 4.92 13.86
C THR A 466 -27.06 5.26 13.12
N LEU A 467 -27.03 6.28 12.25
CA LEU A 467 -28.20 6.63 11.42
C LEU A 467 -28.61 5.47 10.50
N GLN A 468 -27.64 4.80 9.89
CA GLN A 468 -27.90 3.65 9.03
C GLN A 468 -28.50 2.46 9.80
N GLN A 469 -27.93 2.11 10.96
CA GLN A 469 -28.45 1.03 11.81
C GLN A 469 -29.86 1.34 12.31
N GLN A 470 -30.11 2.58 12.74
CA GLN A 470 -31.41 3.03 13.18
C GLN A 470 -32.44 2.92 12.05
N SER A 471 -32.13 3.48 10.87
CA SER A 471 -33.03 3.42 9.70
C SER A 471 -33.32 1.98 9.28
N ARG A 472 -32.31 1.11 9.31
CA ARG A 472 -32.46 -0.30 8.96
C ARG A 472 -33.35 -1.04 9.96
N HIS A 473 -33.13 -0.86 11.26
CA HIS A 473 -33.95 -1.48 12.29
C HIS A 473 -35.41 -0.99 12.22
N ILE A 474 -35.64 0.30 11.98
CA ILE A 474 -36.99 0.84 11.75
C ILE A 474 -37.61 0.18 10.52
N GLY A 475 -36.92 0.15 9.38
CA GLY A 475 -37.44 -0.47 8.14
C GLY A 475 -37.74 -1.96 8.27
N GLN A 476 -37.02 -2.68 9.14
CA GLN A 476 -37.25 -4.11 9.37
C GLN A 476 -38.50 -4.40 10.22
N HIS A 477 -38.85 -3.50 11.15
CA HIS A 477 -39.79 -3.80 12.23
C HIS A 477 -41.04 -2.90 12.28
N ILE A 478 -41.04 -1.72 11.64
CA ILE A 478 -42.09 -0.69 11.83
C ILE A 478 -43.51 -1.17 11.51
N GLU A 479 -43.67 -2.07 10.54
CA GLU A 479 -44.98 -2.62 10.13
C GLU A 479 -45.37 -3.90 10.87
N PHE A 480 -44.45 -4.48 11.65
CA PHE A 480 -44.58 -5.84 12.18
C PHE A 480 -44.70 -5.86 13.70
N ASP A 481 -43.61 -5.50 14.37
CA ASP A 481 -43.42 -5.78 15.79
C ASP A 481 -42.64 -4.69 16.52
N LEU A 482 -42.34 -3.55 15.89
CA LEU A 482 -41.60 -2.45 16.53
C LEU A 482 -42.42 -1.82 17.67
N PRO A 483 -42.00 -1.95 18.94
CA PRO A 483 -42.70 -1.29 20.04
C PRO A 483 -42.50 0.23 19.95
N GLN A 484 -43.55 1.00 20.20
CA GLN A 484 -43.47 2.47 20.23
C GLN A 484 -42.39 2.97 21.21
N ALA A 485 -42.18 2.28 22.33
CA ALA A 485 -41.12 2.60 23.28
C ALA A 485 -39.71 2.44 22.68
N ALA A 486 -39.49 1.41 21.85
CA ALA A 486 -38.23 1.23 21.14
C ALA A 486 -38.03 2.32 20.08
N TYR A 487 -39.09 2.71 19.37
CA TYR A 487 -39.04 3.81 18.41
C TYR A 487 -38.72 5.15 19.09
N ALA A 488 -39.40 5.46 20.20
CA ALA A 488 -39.13 6.66 21.00
C ALA A 488 -37.73 6.67 21.63
N HIS A 489 -37.16 5.49 21.93
CA HIS A 489 -35.78 5.38 22.39
C HIS A 489 -34.76 5.63 21.26
N MET A 490 -35.01 5.11 20.06
CA MET A 490 -34.15 5.33 18.89
C MET A 490 -34.18 6.79 18.43
N ASP A 491 -35.38 7.38 18.34
CA ASP A 491 -35.57 8.77 17.93
C ASP A 491 -36.46 9.56 18.91
N PRO A 492 -35.91 9.95 20.07
CA PRO A 492 -36.67 10.70 21.07
C PRO A 492 -37.01 12.12 20.61
N ILE A 493 -36.24 12.70 19.68
CA ILE A 493 -36.48 14.07 19.22
C ILE A 493 -37.61 14.09 18.20
N LEU A 494 -37.65 13.12 17.27
CA LEU A 494 -38.81 12.96 16.38
C LEU A 494 -40.08 12.72 17.19
N TYR A 495 -40.05 11.80 18.16
CA TYR A 495 -41.21 11.53 19.01
C TYR A 495 -41.68 12.80 19.76
N LYS A 496 -40.74 13.57 20.32
CA LYS A 496 -41.04 14.85 20.97
C LYS A 496 -41.68 15.88 20.01
N LYS A 497 -41.28 15.92 18.74
CA LYS A 497 -41.85 16.83 17.74
C LYS A 497 -43.28 16.42 17.37
N LEU A 498 -43.51 15.13 17.17
CA LEU A 498 -44.85 14.59 16.91
C LEU A 498 -45.79 14.81 18.11
N ASP A 499 -45.31 14.55 19.33
CA ASP A 499 -46.06 14.83 20.57
C ASP A 499 -46.37 16.33 20.71
N TRP A 500 -45.46 17.21 20.28
CA TRP A 500 -45.69 18.64 20.28
C TRP A 500 -46.82 19.02 19.32
N GLU A 501 -46.84 18.48 18.10
CA GLU A 501 -47.93 18.70 17.14
C GLU A 501 -49.28 18.24 17.72
N LEU A 502 -49.32 17.04 18.31
CA LEU A 502 -50.50 16.49 18.96
C LEU A 502 -50.98 17.36 20.13
N THR A 503 -50.05 17.80 20.99
CA THR A 503 -50.37 18.63 22.18
C THR A 503 -51.01 19.96 21.80
N HIS A 504 -50.69 20.49 20.62
CA HIS A 504 -51.19 21.79 20.15
C HIS A 504 -52.36 21.66 19.17
N GLY A 505 -52.93 20.46 19.00
CA GLY A 505 -54.06 20.22 18.09
C GLY A 505 -53.70 20.39 16.61
N MET A 506 -52.43 20.14 16.26
CA MET A 506 -51.90 20.19 14.89
C MET A 506 -51.65 18.77 14.34
N ASP A 507 -52.27 17.75 14.93
CA ASP A 507 -52.14 16.33 14.55
C ASP A 507 -52.69 16.04 13.14
N LEU A 508 -53.62 16.86 12.66
CA LEU A 508 -54.12 16.81 11.29
C LEU A 508 -53.26 17.60 10.29
N LEU A 509 -52.28 18.40 10.73
CA LEU A 509 -51.51 19.28 9.85
C LEU A 509 -50.78 18.51 8.75
N HIS A 510 -50.19 17.35 9.09
CA HIS A 510 -49.59 16.48 8.09
C HIS A 510 -50.65 15.97 7.13
N HIS A 511 -51.78 15.45 7.64
CA HIS A 511 -52.86 14.92 6.79
C HIS A 511 -53.45 15.98 5.85
N GLU A 512 -53.66 17.21 6.33
CA GLU A 512 -54.11 18.35 5.53
C GLU A 512 -53.07 18.76 4.49
N ALA A 513 -51.78 18.77 4.85
CA ALA A 513 -50.69 19.00 3.90
C ALA A 513 -50.59 17.88 2.85
N PHE A 514 -50.80 16.61 3.23
CA PHE A 514 -50.85 15.45 2.33
C PHE A 514 -52.05 15.52 1.38
N GLN A 515 -53.22 15.97 1.84
CA GLN A 515 -54.39 16.20 0.99
C GLN A 515 -54.22 17.40 0.06
N ALA A 516 -53.51 18.43 0.51
CA ALA A 516 -53.16 19.59 -0.31
C ALA A 516 -51.98 19.32 -1.25
N ALA A 517 -51.26 18.19 -1.12
CA ALA A 517 -50.08 17.87 -1.93
C ALA A 517 -50.39 17.61 -3.41
N ASP A 518 -51.66 17.52 -3.81
CA ASP A 518 -52.08 17.53 -5.22
C ASP A 518 -51.85 18.88 -5.93
N CYS A 519 -51.41 19.93 -5.20
CA CYS A 519 -50.92 21.18 -5.76
C CYS A 519 -49.43 21.41 -5.43
N GLU A 520 -48.66 22.04 -6.33
CA GLU A 520 -47.21 22.26 -6.19
C GLU A 520 -46.82 22.94 -4.86
N GLN A 521 -47.70 23.79 -4.32
CA GLN A 521 -47.47 24.48 -3.05
C GLN A 521 -47.61 23.55 -1.83
N GLY A 522 -48.51 22.55 -1.90
CA GLY A 522 -48.72 21.57 -0.85
C GLY A 522 -47.59 20.54 -0.77
N GLU A 523 -47.04 20.11 -1.92
CA GLU A 523 -45.90 19.18 -1.98
C GLU A 523 -44.64 19.79 -1.34
N TYR A 524 -44.33 21.05 -1.65
CA TYR A 524 -43.22 21.77 -1.01
C TYR A 524 -43.38 21.87 0.52
N VAL A 525 -44.58 22.18 1.00
CA VAL A 525 -44.86 22.31 2.45
C VAL A 525 -44.70 20.96 3.14
N LYS A 526 -45.21 19.89 2.55
CA LYS A 526 -45.06 18.52 3.04
C LYS A 526 -43.58 18.13 3.16
N ASP A 527 -42.78 18.37 2.11
CA ASP A 527 -41.35 18.06 2.13
C ASP A 527 -40.61 18.88 3.18
N GLN A 528 -40.92 20.18 3.29
CA GLN A 528 -40.34 21.04 4.31
C GLN A 528 -40.68 20.56 5.73
N MET A 529 -41.93 20.15 5.97
CA MET A 529 -42.34 19.61 7.27
C MET A 529 -41.60 18.32 7.61
N GLY A 530 -41.48 17.39 6.65
CA GLY A 530 -40.71 16.15 6.83
C GLY A 530 -39.24 16.42 7.14
N LEU A 531 -38.61 17.33 6.37
CA LEU A 531 -37.22 17.74 6.56
C LEU A 531 -37.02 18.40 7.92
N GLU A 532 -37.90 19.30 8.34
CA GLU A 532 -37.80 19.96 9.65
C GLU A 532 -38.04 19.01 10.80
N ASN A 533 -38.90 18.00 10.64
CA ASN A 533 -39.08 16.96 11.67
C ASN A 533 -37.81 16.10 11.82
N LEU A 534 -37.16 15.73 10.72
CA LEU A 534 -35.93 14.92 10.74
C LEU A 534 -34.61 15.72 10.79
N SER A 535 -34.66 17.05 10.79
CA SER A 535 -33.49 17.94 10.72
C SER A 535 -32.46 17.70 11.83
N HIS A 536 -32.92 17.21 12.97
CA HIS A 536 -32.10 16.90 14.14
C HIS A 536 -31.12 15.73 13.91
N HIS A 537 -31.32 14.90 12.88
CA HIS A 537 -30.35 13.87 12.47
C HIS A 537 -29.00 14.47 12.09
N PHE A 538 -28.96 15.70 11.56
CA PHE A 538 -27.70 16.41 11.23
C PHE A 538 -27.11 17.20 12.40
N LEU A 539 -27.85 17.37 13.50
CA LEU A 539 -27.42 18.19 14.63
C LEU A 539 -26.11 17.68 15.28
N PRO A 540 -25.89 16.37 15.50
CA PRO A 540 -24.62 15.88 16.04
C PRO A 540 -23.41 16.28 15.19
N LEU A 541 -23.52 16.10 13.87
CA LEU A 541 -22.48 16.44 12.90
C LEU A 541 -22.17 17.95 12.92
N LEU A 542 -23.20 18.79 12.84
CA LEU A 542 -23.02 20.24 12.81
C LEU A 542 -22.39 20.76 14.10
N ARG A 543 -22.76 20.20 15.27
CA ARG A 543 -22.14 20.54 16.56
C ARG A 543 -20.69 20.12 16.62
N TYR A 544 -20.37 18.91 16.15
CA TYR A 544 -19.00 18.41 16.08
C TYR A 544 -18.13 19.31 15.21
N ARG A 545 -18.54 19.59 13.98
CA ARG A 545 -17.80 20.47 13.05
C ARG A 545 -17.63 21.88 13.61
N ARG A 546 -18.66 22.47 14.21
CA ARG A 546 -18.58 23.79 14.87
C ARG A 546 -17.50 23.81 15.96
N GLN A 547 -17.43 22.76 16.79
CA GLN A 547 -16.40 22.65 17.82
C GLN A 547 -15.00 22.48 17.23
N LYS A 548 -14.85 21.68 16.16
CA LYS A 548 -13.59 21.51 15.42
C LYS A 548 -13.07 22.86 14.91
N TYR A 549 -13.92 23.66 14.25
CA TYR A 549 -13.56 25.00 13.77
C TYR A 549 -13.24 26.00 14.91
N ALA A 550 -13.97 25.94 16.02
CA ALA A 550 -13.69 26.79 17.17
C ALA A 550 -12.31 26.48 17.79
N ARG A 551 -11.91 25.20 17.83
CA ARG A 551 -10.60 24.78 18.34
C ARG A 551 -9.47 25.17 17.38
N SER A 552 -9.63 24.96 16.08
CA SER A 552 -8.59 25.32 15.10
C SER A 552 -8.34 26.84 15.06
N SER A 553 -9.40 27.66 15.07
CA SER A 553 -9.29 29.12 15.11
C SER A 553 -8.70 29.68 16.42
N ALA A 554 -8.87 28.98 17.55
CA ALA A 554 -8.23 29.35 18.81
C ALA A 554 -6.73 29.07 18.81
N THR A 555 -6.26 28.02 18.13
CA THR A 555 -4.84 27.71 17.97
C THR A 555 -4.15 28.76 17.09
N THR A 556 -4.77 29.18 15.98
CA THR A 556 -4.25 30.23 15.09
C THR A 556 -4.16 31.62 15.74
N ARG A 557 -4.91 31.89 16.82
CA ARG A 557 -4.83 33.15 17.58
C ARG A 557 -3.78 33.13 18.70
N ARG A 558 -3.20 31.96 19.01
CA ARG A 558 -2.17 31.79 20.06
C ARG A 558 -0.77 31.56 19.51
N SER A 559 -0.63 31.15 18.25
CA SER A 559 0.60 31.26 17.45
C SER A 559 0.71 32.67 16.87
#